data_AF-A0A0V0GH83-F1
#
_entry.id   AF-A0A0V0GH83-F1
#
_cell.length_a   1.000
_cell.length_b   1.000
_cell.length_c   1.000
_cell.angle_alpha   90.00
_cell.angle_beta   90.00
_cell.angle_gamma   90.00
#
_symmetry.space_group_name_H-M   'P 1'
#
loop_
_entity.id
_entity.type
_entity.pdbx_description
1 polymer ?
#
loop_
_entity_poly.entity_id
_entity_poly.type
_entity_poly.pdbx_seq_one_letter_code
_entity_poly.pdbx_strand_id
1 'polypeptide(L)' 'MEAVFEEEYAAFENKVKRCVYIDNLSPLVKESVMKAALDQFGNVIQVKLIRTYLELKGMG' A
#
# COMPACT_ATOMS: atom_id res chain seq x y z
N MET A 1 24.86 18.98 3.08
CA MET A 1 24.62 17.52 3.25
C MET A 1 23.42 17.30 4.18
N GLU A 2 23.30 18.03 5.30
CA GLU A 2 22.15 17.96 6.21
C GLU A 2 20.80 18.36 5.58
N ALA A 3 20.72 19.43 4.79
CA ALA A 3 19.47 19.87 4.16
C ALA A 3 18.83 18.82 3.21
N VAL A 4 19.64 17.96 2.59
CA VAL A 4 19.15 16.91 1.69
C VAL A 4 18.42 15.82 2.47
N PHE A 5 18.90 15.49 3.68
CA PHE A 5 18.24 14.53 4.56
C PHE A 5 16.92 15.08 5.11
N GLU A 6 16.85 16.38 5.42
CA GLU A 6 15.60 17.02 5.85
C GLU A 6 14.55 17.02 4.73
N GLU A 7 14.96 17.29 3.49
CA GLU A 7 14.08 17.23 2.32
C GLU A 7 13.59 15.80 2.03
N GLU A 8 14.48 14.80 2.05
CA GLU A 8 14.09 13.39 1.87
C GLU A 8 13.17 12.91 2.99
N TYR A 9 13.43 13.32 4.22
CA TYR A 9 12.60 12.96 5.37
C TYR A 9 11.22 13.62 5.29
N ALA A 10 11.14 14.92 4.94
CA ALA A 10 9.88 15.61 4.75
C ALA A 10 9.04 15.00 3.61
N ALA A 11 9.70 14.57 2.52
CA ALA A 11 9.05 13.84 1.44
C ALA A 11 8.51 12.48 1.92
N PHE A 12 9.27 11.77 2.74
CA PHE A 12 8.85 10.51 3.37
C PHE A 12 7.64 10.72 4.30
N GLU A 13 7.66 11.70 5.21
CA GLU A 13 6.53 11.97 6.10
C GLU A 13 5.25 12.29 5.33
N ASN A 14 5.34 13.12 4.30
CA ASN A 14 4.20 13.46 3.44
C ASN A 14 3.66 12.24 2.70
N LYS A 15 4.55 11.32 2.30
CA LYS A 15 4.15 10.03 1.71
C LYS A 15 3.43 9.17 2.75
N VAL A 16 3.98 9.01 3.95
CA VAL A 16 3.40 8.17 5.02
C VAL A 16 2.03 8.70 5.46
N LYS A 17 1.86 10.01 5.61
CA LYS A 17 0.57 10.64 5.95
C LYS A 17 -0.55 10.34 4.94
N ARG A 18 -0.19 10.07 3.68
CA ARG A 18 -1.11 9.75 2.60
C ARG A 18 -1.19 8.24 2.30
N CYS A 19 -0.47 7.41 3.05
CA CYS A 19 -0.53 5.96 2.91
C CYS A 19 -1.52 5.38 3.93
N VAL A 20 -2.45 4.55 3.44
CA VAL A 20 -3.40 3.82 4.28
C VAL A 20 -3.01 2.35 4.28
N TYR A 21 -3.01 1.73 5.46
CA TYR A 21 -2.85 0.29 5.62
C TYR A 21 -4.22 -0.38 5.71
N ILE A 22 -4.44 -1.40 4.88
CA ILE A 22 -5.68 -2.17 4.84
C ILE A 22 -5.31 -3.64 5.03
N ASP A 23 -5.84 -4.24 6.09
CA ASP A 23 -5.65 -5.66 6.43
C ASP A 23 -6.92 -6.47 6.16
N ASN A 24 -6.86 -7.79 6.34
CA ASN A 24 -7.96 -8.73 6.16
C ASN A 24 -8.57 -8.71 4.75
N LEU A 25 -7.69 -8.52 3.75
CA LEU A 25 -8.07 -8.60 2.35
C LEU A 25 -8.05 -10.06 1.87
N SER A 26 -8.92 -10.38 0.92
CA SER A 26 -8.92 -11.69 0.27
C SER A 26 -7.53 -11.99 -0.34
N PRO A 27 -7.00 -13.22 -0.20
CA PRO A 27 -5.68 -13.57 -0.74
C PRO A 27 -5.59 -13.48 -2.28
N LEU A 28 -6.75 -13.43 -2.96
CA LEU A 28 -6.86 -13.32 -4.41
C LEU A 28 -6.98 -11.86 -4.89
N VAL A 29 -6.87 -10.90 -3.98
CA VAL A 29 -7.03 -9.49 -4.34
C VAL A 29 -5.92 -9.03 -5.28
N LYS A 30 -6.31 -8.26 -6.29
CA LYS A 30 -5.40 -7.68 -7.28
C LYS A 30 -5.32 -6.18 -7.08
N GLU A 31 -4.19 -5.60 -7.49
CA GLU A 31 -3.97 -4.16 -7.45
C GLU A 31 -5.03 -3.39 -8.24
N SER A 32 -5.51 -3.94 -9.36
CA SER A 32 -6.58 -3.33 -10.17
C SER A 32 -7.90 -3.21 -9.40
N VAL A 33 -8.25 -4.22 -8.60
CA VAL A 33 -9.47 -4.21 -7.78
C VAL A 33 -9.33 -3.19 -6.66
N MET A 34 -8.17 -3.15 -5.99
CA MET A 34 -7.89 -2.15 -4.96
C MET A 34 -7.92 -0.73 -5.51
N LYS A 35 -7.31 -0.53 -6.68
CA LYS A 35 -7.29 0.76 -7.35
C LYS A 35 -8.72 1.20 -7.69
N ALA A 36 -9.50 0.35 -8.35
CA ALA A 36 -10.89 0.66 -8.70
C ALA A 36 -11.77 0.96 -7.48
N ALA A 37 -11.59 0.20 -6.39
CA ALA A 37 -12.37 0.39 -5.16
C ALA A 37 -12.01 1.68 -4.42
N LEU A 38 -10.75 2.13 -4.49
CA LEU A 38 -10.27 3.33 -3.82
C LEU A 38 -10.37 4.59 -4.71
N ASP A 39 -10.46 4.44 -6.03
CA ASP A 39 -10.58 5.55 -6.99
C ASP A 39 -11.79 6.44 -6.70
N GLN A 40 -12.86 5.85 -6.15
CA GLN A 40 -14.07 6.59 -5.75
C GLN A 40 -13.84 7.57 -4.59
N PHE A 41 -12.80 7.37 -3.77
CA PHE A 41 -12.49 8.23 -2.63
C PHE A 41 -11.35 9.21 -2.92
N GLY A 42 -10.56 8.95 -3.97
CA GLY A 42 -9.47 9.82 -4.39
C GLY A 42 -8.50 9.13 -5.36
N ASN A 43 -7.54 9.89 -5.86
CA ASN A 43 -6.55 9.39 -6.82
C ASN A 43 -5.53 8.46 -6.13
N VAL A 44 -5.53 7.18 -6.53
CA VAL A 44 -4.61 6.16 -6.01
C VAL A 44 -3.30 6.19 -6.79
N ILE A 45 -2.24 6.68 -6.14
CA ILE A 45 -0.90 6.82 -6.75
C ILE A 45 -0.14 5.49 -6.77
N GLN A 46 -0.23 4.72 -5.68
CA GLN A 46 0.52 3.47 -5.52
C GLN A 46 -0.28 2.48 -4.66
N VAL A 47 -0.31 1.21 -5.09
CA VAL A 47 -0.82 0.09 -4.29
C VAL A 47 0.36 -0.85 -4.03
N LYS A 48 0.50 -1.33 -2.80
CA LYS A 48 1.50 -2.35 -2.45
C LYS A 48 0.80 -3.46 -1.67
N LEU A 49 0.63 -4.60 -2.31
CA LEU A 49 0.07 -5.78 -1.66
C LEU A 49 1.16 -6.51 -0.90
N ILE A 50 1.02 -6.55 0.43
CA ILE A 50 1.89 -7.34 1.30
C ILE A 50 1.15 -8.65 1.56
N ARG A 51 1.59 -9.74 0.92
CA ARG A 51 1.03 -11.06 1.19
C ARG A 51 1.60 -11.57 2.50
N THR A 52 0.76 -11.63 3.53
CA THR A 52 1.07 -12.41 4.73
C THR A 52 1.05 -13.87 4.32
N TYR A 53 2.21 -14.51 4.33
CA TYR A 53 2.41 -15.90 3.91
C TYR A 53 1.85 -16.87 4.98
N LEU A 54 0.52 -16.88 5.13
CA LEU A 54 -0.21 -18.02 5.68
C LEU A 54 -0.84 -18.78 4.52
N GLU A 55 -0.03 -19.07 3.49
CA GLU A 55 -0.38 -20.10 2.53
C GLU A 55 -0.53 -21.41 3.31
N LEU A 56 -1.77 -21.78 3.64
CA LEU A 56 -2.16 -23.18 3.80
C LEU A 56 -1.88 -23.85 2.45
N LYS A 57 -0.61 -24.23 2.27
CA LYS A 57 -0.13 -24.98 1.12
C LYS A 57 -0.84 -26.34 1.12
N GLY A 58 -1.84 -26.48 0.27
CA GLY A 58 -2.37 -27.78 -0.18
C GLY A 58 -3.35 -28.48 0.78
N MET A 59 -4.57 -27.98 0.88
CA MET A 59 -5.72 -28.86 1.11
C MET A 59 -6.55 -28.91 -0.18
N GLY A 60 -6.17 -29.85 -1.05
CA GLY A 60 -6.81 -30.18 -2.32
C GLY A 60 -6.09 -31.35 -2.96
#